data_AF-A0A970PFQ2-F1
#
_entry.id   AF-A0A970PFQ2-F1
#
_cell.length_a   1.000
_cell.length_b   1.000
_cell.length_c   1.000
_cell.angle_alpha   90.00
_cell.angle_beta   90.00
_cell.angle_gamma   90.00
#
_symmetry.space_group_name_H-M   'P 1'
#
loop_
_entity.id
_entity.type
_entity.pdbx_description
1 polymer ?
#
loop_
_entity_poly.entity_id
_entity_poly.type
_entity_poly.pdbx_seq_one_letter_code
_entity_poly.pdbx_strand_id
1 'polypeptide(L)'
;MIIRQFPVDLTLEYPLDVQYGTSKIAFFDIETTGFVAETTYLYLIGCIYIEDATLHMIQWFSEDIKEETLLIESFFSFIKDYDLLIHYNGSGFDIPYLTKKCELLKLEYSFKDIQSLDLYKKISPIKKIFKLNNYKQKTIEAFLKVNRKDIFGGGELIEVYQSYLGKRRIENLRKLRANRTDKKAIDKMTTNSKISEADKLLNALLLHNEDDIKGLVQISPILYYCDLFEKPFQILQAGVDDKKLIIRLEYDFNLPIRVSFGHDFIYINAYENSALITIDIYDGELKFFYDNYRDYYYLPDEDRAIHKSLAIYVDKDYRVKAKPSSSYTRKEGLFAPQYHPIISPYFKKECNDKITFVEIHTDFLLQEQNLTDYIRHILSYLSKARV
;
A
#
# COMPACT_ATOMS: atom_id res chain seq x y z
N MET A 1 -26.78 -0.79 -24.21
CA MET A 1 -25.54 -0.55 -23.45
C MET A 1 -25.19 0.90 -23.61
N ILE A 2 -25.09 1.62 -22.50
CA ILE A 2 -24.71 3.02 -22.48
C ILE A 2 -23.19 3.11 -22.42
N ILE A 3 -22.61 3.96 -23.25
CA ILE A 3 -21.20 4.32 -23.21
C ILE A 3 -21.10 5.80 -22.91
N ARG A 4 -20.33 6.16 -21.88
CA ARG A 4 -20.00 7.54 -21.56
C ARG A 4 -18.49 7.71 -21.67
N GLN A 5 -18.06 8.79 -22.32
CA GLN A 5 -16.67 9.17 -22.37
C GLN A 5 -16.57 10.69 -22.21
N PHE A 6 -15.69 11.15 -21.32
CA PHE A 6 -15.51 12.58 -21.04
C PHE A 6 -14.16 12.84 -20.38
N PRO A 7 -13.57 14.04 -20.56
CA PRO A 7 -12.36 14.43 -19.86
C PRO A 7 -12.63 14.59 -18.36
N VAL A 8 -11.62 14.32 -17.55
CA VAL A 8 -11.66 14.44 -16.10
C VAL A 8 -10.60 15.44 -15.65
N ASP A 9 -11.04 16.44 -14.91
CA ASP A 9 -10.17 17.43 -14.28
C ASP A 9 -9.55 16.84 -13.01
N LEU A 10 -8.50 16.04 -13.19
CA LEU A 10 -7.68 15.45 -12.14
C LEU A 10 -6.20 15.57 -12.53
N THR A 11 -5.34 15.58 -11.51
CA THR A 11 -3.90 15.50 -11.68
C THR A 11 -3.40 14.19 -11.12
N LEU A 12 -2.52 13.51 -11.86
CA LEU A 12 -1.83 12.33 -11.36
C LEU A 12 -0.58 12.77 -10.59
N GLU A 13 -0.66 12.74 -9.27
CA GLU A 13 0.39 13.27 -8.39
C GLU A 13 1.54 12.28 -8.14
N TYR A 14 1.29 10.97 -8.25
CA TYR A 14 2.35 9.96 -8.16
C TYR A 14 2.90 9.63 -9.57
N PRO A 15 4.22 9.65 -9.79
CA PRO A 15 4.84 9.50 -11.11
C PRO A 15 4.85 8.03 -11.56
N LEU A 16 3.66 7.48 -11.82
CA LEU A 16 3.47 6.09 -12.24
C LEU A 16 4.20 5.78 -13.55
N ASP A 17 4.22 6.74 -14.47
CA ASP A 17 4.88 6.62 -15.77
C ASP A 17 6.40 6.42 -15.62
N VAL A 18 7.03 7.17 -14.71
CA VAL A 18 8.45 7.02 -14.38
C VAL A 18 8.70 5.70 -13.65
N GLN A 19 7.85 5.37 -12.67
CA GLN A 19 8.01 4.18 -11.83
C GLN A 19 7.83 2.86 -12.61
N TYR A 20 6.98 2.86 -13.64
CA TYR A 20 6.63 1.67 -14.43
C TYR A 20 7.12 1.75 -15.89
N GLY A 21 7.74 2.85 -16.30
CA GLY A 21 8.33 3.01 -17.63
C GLY A 21 7.31 3.09 -18.79
N THR A 22 6.06 3.48 -18.51
CA THR A 22 5.00 3.56 -19.53
C THR A 22 3.98 4.65 -19.20
N SER A 23 3.58 5.44 -20.20
CA SER A 23 2.47 6.38 -20.09
C SER A 23 1.11 5.75 -20.43
N LYS A 24 1.10 4.50 -20.90
CA LYS A 24 -0.10 3.76 -21.29
C LYS A 24 -0.74 3.11 -20.06
N ILE A 25 -1.34 3.94 -19.23
CA ILE A 25 -1.90 3.57 -17.94
C ILE A 25 -3.43 3.68 -17.96
N ALA A 26 -4.10 2.64 -17.45
CA ALA A 26 -5.52 2.65 -17.19
C ALA A 26 -5.81 2.27 -15.73
N PHE A 27 -6.72 3.01 -15.10
CA PHE A 27 -7.33 2.70 -13.82
C PHE A 27 -8.69 2.07 -14.08
N PHE A 28 -9.10 1.05 -13.33
CA PHE A 28 -10.42 0.46 -13.52
C PHE A 28 -11.05 -0.05 -12.24
N ASP A 29 -12.38 -0.16 -12.30
CA ASP A 29 -13.24 -0.71 -11.25
C ASP A 29 -14.52 -1.28 -11.89
N ILE A 30 -15.11 -2.30 -11.27
CA ILE A 30 -16.31 -2.98 -11.77
C ILE A 30 -17.47 -2.94 -10.77
N GLU A 31 -18.69 -2.93 -11.30
CA GLU A 31 -19.90 -3.13 -10.50
C GLU A 31 -20.66 -4.40 -10.88
N THR A 32 -21.05 -5.14 -9.85
CA THR A 32 -21.71 -6.42 -10.00
C THR A 32 -22.95 -6.51 -9.13
N THR A 33 -23.89 -7.38 -9.48
CA THR A 33 -25.06 -7.69 -8.64
C THR A 33 -24.73 -8.69 -7.51
N GLY A 34 -23.48 -8.75 -7.08
CA GLY A 34 -22.95 -9.59 -6.00
C GLY A 34 -21.66 -10.32 -6.35
N PHE A 35 -21.06 -10.99 -5.37
CA PHE A 35 -19.65 -11.41 -5.43
C PHE A 35 -19.33 -12.69 -6.23
N VAL A 36 -20.33 -13.49 -6.60
CA VAL A 36 -20.13 -14.84 -7.19
C VAL A 36 -20.50 -14.83 -8.68
N ALA A 37 -19.50 -14.86 -9.55
CA ALA A 37 -19.62 -14.67 -11.00
C ALA A 37 -20.61 -15.65 -11.68
N GLU A 38 -20.76 -16.85 -11.15
CA GLU A 38 -21.68 -17.88 -11.67
C GLU A 38 -23.15 -17.50 -11.53
N THR A 39 -23.48 -16.67 -10.53
CA THR A 39 -24.88 -16.39 -10.13
C THR A 39 -25.24 -14.92 -10.18
N THR A 40 -24.26 -14.04 -10.38
CA THR A 40 -24.45 -12.58 -10.40
C THR A 40 -24.09 -12.02 -11.77
N TYR A 41 -24.47 -10.77 -12.01
CA TYR A 41 -24.23 -10.09 -13.29
C TYR A 41 -23.30 -8.90 -13.11
N LEU A 42 -22.39 -8.72 -14.05
CA LEU A 42 -21.61 -7.51 -14.25
C LEU A 42 -22.48 -6.49 -15.00
N TYR A 43 -22.58 -5.28 -14.46
CA TYR A 43 -23.43 -4.24 -15.07
C TYR A 43 -22.71 -2.92 -15.36
N LEU A 44 -21.53 -2.70 -14.80
CA LEU A 44 -20.73 -1.52 -15.09
C LEU A 44 -19.25 -1.89 -15.03
N ILE A 45 -18.49 -1.43 -16.03
CA ILE A 45 -17.04 -1.26 -15.92
C ILE A 45 -16.76 0.20 -16.22
N GLY A 46 -15.95 0.83 -15.38
CA GLY A 46 -15.38 2.13 -15.69
C GLY A 46 -13.86 2.06 -15.79
N CYS A 47 -13.30 2.98 -16.58
CA CYS A 47 -11.87 3.24 -16.59
C CYS A 47 -11.58 4.74 -16.58
N ILE A 48 -10.46 5.12 -15.96
CA ILE A 48 -9.78 6.39 -16.22
C ILE A 48 -8.44 6.07 -16.88
N TYR A 49 -8.09 6.81 -17.92
CA TYR A 49 -6.87 6.58 -18.69
C TYR A 49 -6.22 7.90 -19.10
N ILE A 50 -4.94 7.83 -19.45
CA ILE A 50 -4.16 8.98 -19.91
C ILE A 50 -4.18 9.02 -21.44
N GLU A 51 -4.63 10.14 -22.00
CA GLU A 51 -4.59 10.45 -23.43
C GLU A 51 -4.15 11.92 -23.60
N ASP A 52 -3.12 12.16 -24.41
CA ASP A 52 -2.55 13.50 -24.65
C ASP A 52 -2.24 14.30 -23.36
N ALA A 53 -1.69 13.63 -22.35
CA ALA A 53 -1.39 14.18 -21.02
C ALA A 53 -2.62 14.66 -20.22
N THR A 54 -3.82 14.28 -20.64
CA THR A 54 -5.07 14.56 -19.93
C THR A 54 -5.76 13.26 -19.53
N LEU A 55 -6.43 13.28 -18.38
CA LEU A 55 -7.17 12.12 -17.90
C LEU A 55 -8.56 12.10 -18.53
N HIS A 56 -8.92 10.95 -19.08
CA HIS A 56 -10.23 10.70 -19.65
C HIS A 56 -10.89 9.56 -18.92
N MET A 57 -12.20 9.65 -18.78
CA MET A 57 -13.00 8.58 -18.23
C MET A 57 -13.83 7.93 -19.32
N ILE A 58 -13.98 6.62 -19.23
CA ILE A 58 -14.92 5.83 -20.02
C ILE A 58 -15.72 4.89 -19.10
N GLN A 59 -17.01 4.74 -19.36
CA GLN A 59 -17.89 3.80 -18.66
C GLN A 59 -18.71 3.00 -19.66
N TRP A 60 -18.77 1.70 -19.46
CA TRP A 60 -19.69 0.79 -20.16
C TRP A 60 -20.74 0.30 -19.18
N PHE A 61 -21.99 0.73 -19.37
CA PHE A 61 -23.10 0.39 -18.50
C PHE A 61 -24.12 -0.49 -19.23
N SER A 62 -24.42 -1.64 -18.63
CA SER A 62 -25.38 -2.62 -19.12
C SER A 62 -26.81 -2.17 -18.78
N GLU A 63 -27.66 -2.01 -19.79
CA GLU A 63 -29.07 -1.67 -19.61
C GLU A 63 -29.98 -2.90 -19.53
N ASP A 64 -29.46 -4.05 -19.88
CA ASP A 64 -30.10 -5.37 -19.83
C ASP A 64 -29.01 -6.40 -19.53
N ILE A 65 -29.26 -7.32 -18.61
CA ILE A 65 -28.34 -8.42 -18.25
C ILE A 65 -27.78 -9.19 -19.46
N LYS A 66 -28.48 -9.18 -20.60
CA LYS A 66 -28.00 -9.79 -21.86
C LYS A 66 -26.81 -9.07 -22.49
N GLU A 67 -26.52 -7.84 -22.10
CA GLU A 67 -25.42 -7.04 -22.62
C GLU A 67 -24.08 -7.32 -21.90
N GLU A 68 -24.07 -8.23 -20.92
CA GLU A 68 -22.87 -8.60 -20.15
C GLU A 68 -21.69 -9.01 -21.05
N THR A 69 -21.93 -9.82 -22.09
CA THR A 69 -20.90 -10.21 -23.07
C THR A 69 -20.30 -9.01 -23.79
N LEU A 70 -21.15 -8.12 -24.31
CA LEU A 70 -20.73 -6.93 -25.05
C LEU A 70 -19.91 -5.99 -24.16
N LEU A 71 -20.29 -5.86 -22.89
CA LEU A 71 -19.61 -5.04 -21.90
C LEU A 71 -18.19 -5.57 -21.62
N ILE A 72 -18.03 -6.89 -21.45
CA ILE A 72 -16.73 -7.53 -21.25
C ILE A 72 -15.84 -7.40 -22.50
N GLU A 73 -16.39 -7.68 -23.68
CA GLU A 73 -15.67 -7.53 -24.96
C GLU A 73 -15.18 -6.09 -25.17
N SER A 74 -16.02 -5.10 -24.86
CA SER A 74 -15.67 -3.69 -25.00
C SER A 74 -14.52 -3.30 -24.07
N PHE A 75 -14.54 -3.76 -22.82
CA PHE A 75 -13.45 -3.53 -21.87
C PHE A 75 -12.14 -4.17 -22.33
N PHE A 76 -12.15 -5.46 -22.70
CA PHE A 76 -10.92 -6.14 -23.13
C PHE A 76 -10.35 -5.57 -24.43
N SER A 77 -11.22 -5.18 -25.38
CA SER A 77 -10.79 -4.47 -26.58
C SER A 77 -10.20 -3.10 -26.28
N PHE A 78 -10.58 -2.47 -25.17
CA PHE A 78 -10.03 -1.18 -24.74
C PHE A 78 -8.68 -1.35 -24.04
N ILE A 79 -8.56 -2.26 -23.06
CA ILE A 79 -7.33 -2.40 -22.27
C ILE A 79 -6.15 -2.99 -23.05
N LYS A 80 -6.37 -3.57 -24.24
CA LYS A 80 -5.30 -4.11 -25.10
C LYS A 80 -4.23 -3.09 -25.49
N ASP A 81 -4.58 -1.80 -25.50
CA ASP A 81 -3.70 -0.72 -25.91
C ASP A 81 -2.90 -0.12 -24.72
N TYR A 82 -3.11 -0.68 -23.52
CA TYR A 82 -2.50 -0.26 -22.25
C TYR A 82 -1.50 -1.28 -21.73
N ASP A 83 -0.43 -0.78 -21.09
CA ASP A 83 0.63 -1.61 -20.55
C ASP A 83 0.45 -1.86 -19.05
N LEU A 84 -0.19 -0.90 -18.33
CA LEU A 84 -0.38 -0.94 -16.89
C LEU A 84 -1.85 -0.72 -16.51
N LEU A 85 -2.42 -1.69 -15.79
CA LEU A 85 -3.76 -1.66 -15.23
C LEU A 85 -3.71 -1.49 -13.71
N ILE A 86 -4.30 -0.42 -13.21
CA ILE A 86 -4.28 -0.03 -11.80
C ILE A 86 -5.67 -0.20 -11.20
N HIS A 87 -5.73 -0.75 -9.99
CA HIS A 87 -6.98 -1.03 -9.30
C HIS A 87 -6.78 -1.08 -7.78
N TYR A 88 -7.88 -1.05 -7.03
CA TYR A 88 -7.86 -1.19 -5.58
C TYR A 88 -8.43 -2.55 -5.17
N ASN A 89 -7.59 -3.48 -4.71
CA ASN A 89 -8.00 -4.84 -4.34
C ASN A 89 -8.65 -5.65 -5.49
N GLY A 90 -8.56 -5.17 -6.74
CA GLY A 90 -9.03 -5.91 -7.92
C GLY A 90 -8.32 -7.24 -8.18
N SER A 91 -7.11 -7.47 -7.66
CA SER A 91 -6.54 -8.82 -7.71
C SER A 91 -7.27 -9.81 -6.80
N GLY A 92 -7.98 -9.32 -5.79
CA GLY A 92 -8.79 -10.12 -4.86
C GLY A 92 -10.22 -10.34 -5.34
N PHE A 93 -10.74 -9.46 -6.19
CA PHE A 93 -12.14 -9.51 -6.63
C PHE A 93 -12.31 -9.31 -8.14
N ASP A 94 -12.08 -8.11 -8.66
CA ASP A 94 -12.42 -7.69 -10.02
C ASP A 94 -11.83 -8.59 -11.11
N ILE A 95 -10.52 -8.85 -11.04
CA ILE A 95 -9.79 -9.68 -12.00
C ILE A 95 -10.27 -11.13 -11.94
N PRO A 96 -10.33 -11.81 -10.77
CA PRO A 96 -10.92 -13.13 -10.67
C PRO A 96 -12.36 -13.20 -11.18
N TYR A 97 -13.18 -12.18 -10.89
CA TYR A 97 -14.58 -12.12 -11.32
C TYR A 97 -14.69 -12.05 -12.85
N LEU A 98 -13.98 -11.12 -13.49
CA LEU A 98 -13.96 -10.98 -14.95
C LEU A 98 -13.35 -12.20 -15.64
N THR A 99 -12.29 -12.77 -15.08
CA THR A 99 -11.68 -14.01 -15.60
C THR A 99 -12.71 -15.13 -15.59
N LYS A 100 -13.46 -15.29 -14.48
CA LYS A 100 -14.49 -16.31 -14.37
C LYS A 100 -15.65 -16.08 -15.34
N LYS A 101 -16.06 -14.82 -15.55
CA LYS A 101 -17.05 -14.47 -16.57
C LYS A 101 -16.59 -14.80 -17.97
N CYS A 102 -15.33 -14.56 -18.32
CA CYS A 102 -14.77 -14.96 -19.61
C CYS A 102 -14.84 -16.48 -19.80
N GLU A 103 -14.51 -17.28 -18.77
CA GLU A 103 -14.64 -18.75 -18.82
C GLU A 103 -16.08 -19.20 -19.06
N LEU A 104 -17.05 -18.65 -18.30
CA LEU A 104 -18.46 -19.03 -18.37
C LEU A 104 -19.09 -18.66 -19.73
N LEU A 105 -18.70 -17.50 -20.26
CA LEU A 105 -19.18 -16.98 -21.55
C LEU A 105 -18.35 -17.47 -22.75
N LYS A 106 -17.31 -18.28 -22.51
CA LYS A 106 -16.37 -18.79 -23.52
C LYS A 106 -15.70 -17.68 -24.35
N LEU A 107 -15.29 -16.61 -23.68
CA LEU A 107 -14.55 -15.50 -24.28
C LEU A 107 -13.05 -15.73 -24.13
N GLU A 108 -12.29 -15.57 -25.22
CA GLU A 108 -10.84 -15.79 -25.26
C GLU A 108 -10.05 -14.54 -24.84
N TYR A 109 -10.40 -13.96 -23.69
CA TYR A 109 -9.69 -12.81 -23.10
C TYR A 109 -8.95 -13.17 -21.82
N SER A 110 -7.87 -12.45 -21.53
CA SER A 110 -7.10 -12.63 -20.29
C SER A 110 -6.34 -11.36 -19.89
N PHE A 111 -5.93 -11.28 -18.63
CA PHE A 111 -5.08 -10.21 -18.10
C PHE A 111 -3.57 -10.55 -18.17
N LYS A 112 -3.16 -11.57 -18.93
CA LYS A 112 -1.76 -12.05 -18.91
C LYS A 112 -0.77 -11.07 -19.55
N ASP A 113 -1.23 -10.32 -20.54
CA ASP A 113 -0.38 -9.46 -21.37
C ASP A 113 -0.33 -8.00 -20.86
N ILE A 114 -0.93 -7.72 -19.70
CA ILE A 114 -0.98 -6.38 -19.09
C ILE A 114 -0.41 -6.44 -17.66
N GLN A 115 0.42 -5.45 -17.31
CA GLN A 115 0.93 -5.34 -15.95
C GLN A 115 -0.20 -4.92 -15.01
N SER A 116 -0.29 -5.55 -13.84
CA SER A 116 -1.31 -5.25 -12.83
C SER A 116 -0.67 -4.61 -11.59
N LEU A 117 -1.22 -3.46 -11.19
CA LEU A 117 -0.87 -2.78 -9.95
C LEU A 117 -2.09 -2.67 -9.03
N ASP A 118 -2.07 -3.49 -7.98
CA ASP A 118 -3.05 -3.44 -6.90
C ASP A 118 -2.56 -2.53 -5.77
N LEU A 119 -3.14 -1.34 -5.64
CA LEU A 119 -2.73 -0.37 -4.61
C LEU A 119 -2.92 -0.92 -3.20
N TYR A 120 -4.00 -1.66 -2.95
CA TYR A 120 -4.26 -2.27 -1.64
C TYR A 120 -3.15 -3.26 -1.26
N LYS A 121 -2.77 -4.14 -2.20
CA LYS A 121 -1.66 -5.08 -1.94
C LYS A 121 -0.34 -4.37 -1.76
N LYS A 122 -0.09 -3.29 -2.51
CA LYS A 122 1.16 -2.53 -2.43
C LYS A 122 1.37 -1.90 -1.06
N ILE A 123 0.32 -1.33 -0.48
CA ILE A 123 0.39 -0.72 0.87
C ILE A 123 0.21 -1.72 2.01
N SER A 124 -0.30 -2.93 1.74
CA SER A 124 -0.64 -3.91 2.79
C SER A 124 0.51 -4.25 3.76
N PRO A 125 1.79 -4.38 3.32
CA PRO A 125 2.91 -4.62 4.22
C PRO A 125 3.12 -3.50 5.24
N ILE A 126 2.93 -2.24 4.81
CA ILE A 126 3.18 -1.05 5.62
C ILE A 126 1.92 -0.47 6.25
N LYS A 127 0.73 -1.03 5.99
CA LYS A 127 -0.57 -0.40 6.29
C LYS A 127 -0.73 0.08 7.74
N LYS A 128 -0.07 -0.58 8.69
CA LYS A 128 -0.13 -0.22 10.12
C LYS A 128 0.41 1.18 10.42
N ILE A 129 1.28 1.73 9.57
CA ILE A 129 1.78 3.11 9.75
C ILE A 129 0.65 4.16 9.70
N PHE A 130 -0.44 3.84 9.00
CA PHE A 130 -1.58 4.76 8.82
C PHE A 130 -2.52 4.78 10.03
N LYS A 131 -2.47 3.75 10.91
CA LYS A 131 -3.31 3.63 12.11
C LYS A 131 -4.82 3.77 11.82
N LEU A 132 -5.27 3.19 10.72
CA LEU A 132 -6.67 3.23 10.27
C LEU A 132 -7.45 2.01 10.76
N ASN A 133 -8.75 2.19 11.01
CA ASN A 133 -9.66 1.12 11.45
C ASN A 133 -9.85 0.02 10.39
N ASN A 134 -9.78 0.41 9.12
CA ASN A 134 -9.82 -0.48 7.98
C ASN A 134 -9.07 0.19 6.81
N TYR A 135 -8.89 -0.57 5.73
CA TYR A 135 -8.15 -0.13 4.55
C TYR A 135 -9.02 -0.30 3.30
N LYS A 136 -10.31 0.00 3.41
CA LYS A 136 -11.18 0.19 2.24
C LYS A 136 -10.76 1.46 1.52
N GLN A 137 -11.00 1.54 0.21
CA GLN A 137 -10.61 2.69 -0.59
C GLN A 137 -11.11 4.01 0.01
N LYS A 138 -12.41 4.11 0.35
CA LYS A 138 -12.99 5.30 1.00
C LYS A 138 -12.27 5.72 2.30
N THR A 139 -11.65 4.79 3.03
CA THR A 139 -10.90 5.10 4.25
C THR A 139 -9.50 5.66 3.92
N ILE A 140 -8.86 5.18 2.86
CA ILE A 140 -7.61 5.75 2.34
C ILE A 140 -7.85 7.13 1.73
N GLU A 141 -8.93 7.29 0.97
CA GLU A 141 -9.37 8.57 0.44
C GLU A 141 -9.56 9.60 1.55
N ALA A 142 -10.27 9.24 2.63
CA ALA A 142 -10.45 10.12 3.79
C ALA A 142 -9.12 10.46 4.48
N PHE A 143 -8.20 9.50 4.61
CA PHE A 143 -6.85 9.75 5.14
C PHE A 143 -6.09 10.78 4.29
N LEU A 144 -6.18 10.68 2.96
CA LEU A 144 -5.57 11.61 2.00
C LEU A 144 -6.42 12.87 1.72
N LYS A 145 -7.52 13.07 2.47
CA LYS A 145 -8.44 14.23 2.33
C LYS A 145 -9.07 14.36 0.94
N VAL A 146 -9.28 13.24 0.26
CA VAL A 146 -10.05 13.17 -1.00
C VAL A 146 -11.53 13.29 -0.67
N ASN A 147 -12.21 14.24 -1.34
CA ASN A 147 -13.64 14.47 -1.15
C ASN A 147 -14.46 13.68 -2.17
N ARG A 148 -15.44 12.90 -1.71
CA ARG A 148 -16.44 12.24 -2.58
C ARG A 148 -17.72 13.05 -2.69
N LYS A 149 -18.49 12.80 -3.76
CA LYS A 149 -19.87 13.28 -3.92
C LYS A 149 -20.88 12.17 -3.64
N ASP A 150 -20.51 10.92 -3.87
CA ASP A 150 -21.30 9.71 -3.66
C ASP A 150 -21.63 9.49 -2.17
N ILE A 151 -22.86 9.04 -1.95
CA ILE A 151 -23.45 8.78 -0.64
C ILE A 151 -23.84 7.30 -0.44
N PHE A 152 -23.77 6.46 -1.49
CA PHE A 152 -24.22 5.07 -1.43
C PHE A 152 -23.09 4.11 -1.06
N GLY A 153 -23.44 3.02 -0.38
CA GLY A 153 -22.59 1.84 -0.23
C GLY A 153 -22.77 0.86 -1.37
N GLY A 154 -21.72 0.11 -1.74
CA GLY A 154 -21.80 -0.87 -2.86
C GLY A 154 -22.91 -1.93 -2.71
N GLY A 155 -23.26 -2.32 -1.47
CA GLY A 155 -24.38 -3.25 -1.22
C GLY A 155 -25.76 -2.65 -1.57
N GLU A 156 -25.91 -1.34 -1.49
CA GLU A 156 -27.15 -0.63 -1.81
C GLU A 156 -27.35 -0.49 -3.33
N LEU A 157 -26.24 -0.47 -4.10
CA LEU A 157 -26.28 -0.33 -5.56
C LEU A 157 -26.94 -1.52 -6.26
N ILE A 158 -26.91 -2.71 -5.66
CA ILE A 158 -27.58 -3.89 -6.20
C ILE A 158 -29.09 -3.62 -6.32
N GLU A 159 -29.71 -3.09 -5.28
CA GLU A 159 -31.14 -2.74 -5.28
C GLU A 159 -31.43 -1.55 -6.20
N VAL A 160 -30.51 -0.60 -6.30
CA VAL A 160 -30.61 0.54 -7.22
C VAL A 160 -30.60 0.07 -8.68
N TYR A 161 -29.71 -0.85 -9.05
CA TYR A 161 -29.64 -1.41 -10.41
C TYR A 161 -30.88 -2.24 -10.76
N GLN A 162 -31.37 -3.08 -9.83
CA GLN A 162 -32.62 -3.82 -10.03
C GLN A 162 -33.82 -2.87 -10.23
N SER A 163 -33.87 -1.81 -9.43
CA SER A 163 -34.89 -0.77 -9.56
C SER A 163 -34.78 -0.04 -10.90
N TYR A 164 -33.56 0.26 -11.36
CA TYR A 164 -33.30 0.86 -12.66
C TYR A 164 -33.88 0.00 -13.79
N LEU A 165 -33.54 -1.29 -13.84
CA LEU A 165 -34.05 -2.22 -14.85
C LEU A 165 -35.58 -2.26 -14.88
N GLY A 166 -36.21 -2.33 -13.70
CA GLY A 166 -37.67 -2.34 -13.57
C GLY A 166 -38.31 -1.06 -14.10
N LYS A 167 -37.83 0.11 -13.68
CA LYS A 167 -38.35 1.43 -14.08
C LYS A 167 -38.13 1.68 -15.57
N ARG A 168 -36.93 1.39 -16.08
CA ARG A 168 -36.60 1.55 -17.50
C ARG A 168 -37.46 0.66 -18.40
N ARG A 169 -37.71 -0.59 -17.98
CA ARG A 169 -38.63 -1.50 -18.70
C ARG A 169 -40.05 -0.94 -18.77
N ILE A 170 -40.57 -0.41 -17.67
CA ILE A 170 -41.92 0.19 -17.63
C ILE A 170 -42.00 1.41 -18.55
N GLU A 171 -40.98 2.28 -18.52
CA GLU A 171 -40.89 3.46 -19.40
C GLU A 171 -40.89 3.07 -20.88
N ASN A 172 -40.09 2.06 -21.26
CA ASN A 172 -40.02 1.57 -22.63
C ASN A 172 -41.37 0.98 -23.08
N LEU A 173 -42.06 0.23 -22.23
CA LEU A 173 -43.40 -0.28 -22.52
C LEU A 173 -44.43 0.85 -22.69
N ARG A 174 -44.36 1.91 -21.86
CA ARG A 174 -45.24 3.08 -21.99
C ARG A 174 -44.98 3.83 -23.31
N LYS A 175 -43.72 4.04 -23.68
CA LYS A 175 -43.33 4.65 -24.97
C LYS A 175 -43.85 3.83 -26.16
N LEU A 176 -43.68 2.51 -26.12
CA LEU A 176 -44.19 1.60 -27.17
C LEU A 176 -45.71 1.65 -27.29
N ARG A 177 -46.45 1.74 -26.18
CA ARG A 177 -47.92 1.89 -26.19
C ARG A 177 -48.35 3.25 -26.72
N ALA A 178 -47.72 4.33 -26.27
CA ALA A 178 -48.02 5.69 -26.73
C ALA A 178 -47.79 5.86 -28.23
N ASN A 179 -46.75 5.22 -28.80
CA ASN A 179 -46.48 5.23 -30.23
C ASN A 179 -47.53 4.46 -31.06
N ARG A 180 -48.36 3.62 -30.43
CA ARG A 180 -49.43 2.84 -31.09
C ARG A 180 -50.81 3.51 -31.01
N THR A 181 -51.02 4.47 -30.10
CA THR A 181 -52.28 5.19 -29.90
C THR A 181 -52.08 6.69 -30.11
N ASP A 182 -52.41 7.17 -31.31
CA ASP A 182 -52.55 8.57 -31.76
C ASP A 182 -51.47 9.61 -31.39
N LYS A 183 -50.92 10.26 -32.43
CA LYS A 183 -49.91 11.34 -32.41
C LYS A 183 -50.20 12.55 -31.49
N LYS A 184 -51.40 12.68 -30.90
CA LYS A 184 -51.79 13.83 -30.04
C LYS A 184 -51.38 13.70 -28.57
N ALA A 185 -50.94 12.53 -28.10
CA ALA A 185 -50.46 12.35 -26.72
C ALA A 185 -48.96 12.66 -26.53
N ILE A 186 -48.20 12.73 -27.64
CA ILE A 186 -46.75 12.89 -27.63
C ILE A 186 -46.35 14.29 -27.12
N ASP A 187 -47.07 15.35 -27.52
CA ASP A 187 -46.76 16.74 -27.14
C ASP A 187 -47.05 17.08 -25.66
N LYS A 188 -47.86 16.27 -24.96
CA LYS A 188 -48.19 16.49 -23.55
C LYS A 188 -47.21 15.83 -22.57
N MET A 189 -46.37 14.91 -23.04
CA MET A 189 -45.31 14.27 -22.23
C MET A 189 -43.95 14.97 -22.35
N THR A 190 -43.71 15.71 -23.43
CA THR A 190 -42.45 16.44 -23.68
C THR A 190 -42.31 17.75 -22.89
N THR A 191 -43.35 18.21 -22.20
CA THR A 191 -43.39 19.52 -21.51
C THR A 191 -43.06 19.49 -20.01
N ASN A 192 -42.82 18.32 -19.40
CA ASN A 192 -42.35 18.24 -18.02
C ASN A 192 -40.85 17.96 -17.97
N SER A 193 -40.06 19.00 -17.73
CA SER A 193 -38.59 19.02 -17.54
C SER A 193 -38.08 18.23 -16.32
N LYS A 194 -38.81 17.22 -15.83
CA LYS A 194 -38.38 16.36 -14.72
C LYS A 194 -37.64 15.15 -15.26
N ILE A 195 -36.36 15.04 -14.89
CA ILE A 195 -35.53 13.83 -15.05
C ILE A 195 -36.33 12.62 -14.55
N SER A 196 -36.41 11.57 -15.36
CA SER A 196 -37.17 10.36 -15.03
C SER A 196 -36.59 9.65 -13.80
N GLU A 197 -37.39 8.83 -13.11
CA GLU A 197 -36.87 8.05 -11.98
C GLU A 197 -35.77 7.08 -12.42
N ALA A 198 -35.90 6.47 -13.60
CA ALA A 198 -34.85 5.61 -14.15
C ALA A 198 -33.56 6.39 -14.40
N ASP A 199 -33.63 7.61 -14.93
CA ASP A 199 -32.44 8.44 -15.17
C ASP A 199 -31.77 8.89 -13.85
N LYS A 200 -32.54 9.10 -12.78
CA LYS A 200 -31.96 9.37 -11.45
C LYS A 200 -31.18 8.17 -10.90
N LEU A 201 -31.73 6.97 -11.03
CA LEU A 201 -31.06 5.73 -10.61
C LEU A 201 -29.81 5.47 -11.45
N LEU A 202 -29.90 5.65 -12.77
CA LEU A 202 -28.75 5.56 -13.68
C LEU A 202 -27.64 6.54 -13.28
N ASN A 203 -27.99 7.80 -13.02
CA ASN A 203 -27.01 8.80 -12.60
C ASN A 203 -26.35 8.41 -11.28
N ALA A 204 -27.08 7.82 -10.32
CA ALA A 204 -26.50 7.35 -9.06
C ALA A 204 -25.52 6.18 -9.27
N LEU A 205 -25.87 5.19 -10.10
CA LEU A 205 -25.01 4.05 -10.41
C LEU A 205 -23.72 4.49 -11.11
N LEU A 206 -23.85 5.35 -12.11
CA LEU A 206 -22.69 5.86 -12.86
C LEU A 206 -21.82 6.77 -11.99
N LEU A 207 -22.42 7.60 -11.12
CA LEU A 207 -21.68 8.49 -10.21
C LEU A 207 -20.88 7.70 -9.18
N HIS A 208 -21.40 6.58 -8.68
CA HIS A 208 -20.68 5.75 -7.72
C HIS A 208 -19.36 5.24 -8.30
N ASN A 209 -19.42 4.55 -9.44
CA ASN A 209 -18.23 4.06 -10.13
C ASN A 209 -17.32 5.20 -10.60
N GLU A 210 -17.88 6.35 -10.97
CA GLU A 210 -17.11 7.57 -11.26
C GLU A 210 -16.29 8.05 -10.06
N ASP A 211 -16.89 8.14 -8.88
CA ASP A 211 -16.20 8.55 -7.66
C ASP A 211 -15.21 7.47 -7.19
N ASP A 212 -15.49 6.19 -7.38
CA ASP A 212 -14.57 5.09 -7.08
C ASP A 212 -13.31 5.17 -7.94
N ILE A 213 -13.42 5.38 -9.26
CA ILE A 213 -12.23 5.43 -10.12
C ILE A 213 -11.50 6.78 -9.97
N LYS A 214 -12.20 7.89 -9.79
CA LYS A 214 -11.56 9.18 -9.48
C LYS A 214 -10.80 9.12 -8.16
N GLY A 215 -11.44 8.54 -7.14
CA GLY A 215 -10.81 8.29 -5.84
C GLY A 215 -9.57 7.43 -6.00
N LEU A 216 -9.62 6.37 -6.81
CA LEU A 216 -8.48 5.50 -7.10
C LEU A 216 -7.28 6.26 -7.69
N VAL A 217 -7.50 7.17 -8.64
CA VAL A 217 -6.45 8.05 -9.19
C VAL A 217 -5.88 8.95 -8.10
N GLN A 218 -6.75 9.60 -7.33
CA GLN A 218 -6.38 10.58 -6.31
C GLN A 218 -5.67 9.96 -5.10
N ILE A 219 -5.85 8.66 -4.83
CA ILE A 219 -5.11 7.97 -3.77
C ILE A 219 -3.75 7.43 -4.21
N SER A 220 -3.36 7.57 -5.48
CA SER A 220 -2.03 7.14 -5.94
C SER A 220 -0.85 7.69 -5.11
N PRO A 221 -0.90 8.90 -4.48
CA PRO A 221 0.13 9.38 -3.54
C PRO A 221 0.34 8.50 -2.30
N ILE A 222 -0.57 7.55 -2.01
CA ILE A 222 -0.35 6.56 -0.96
C ILE A 222 0.90 5.71 -1.21
N LEU A 223 1.37 5.63 -2.46
CA LEU A 223 2.58 4.90 -2.83
C LEU A 223 3.86 5.58 -2.34
N TYR A 224 3.87 6.90 -2.10
CA TYR A 224 5.03 7.57 -1.50
C TYR A 224 5.37 7.04 -0.10
N TYR A 225 4.41 6.44 0.60
CA TYR A 225 4.69 5.79 1.88
C TYR A 225 5.40 4.45 1.74
N CYS A 226 5.29 3.77 0.59
CA CYS A 226 6.14 2.62 0.26
C CYS A 226 7.56 3.10 -0.05
N ASP A 227 7.66 4.20 -0.79
CA ASP A 227 8.94 4.80 -1.16
C ASP A 227 9.78 5.19 0.07
N LEU A 228 9.17 5.57 1.20
CA LEU A 228 9.84 5.79 2.48
C LEU A 228 10.72 4.60 2.94
N PHE A 229 10.38 3.38 2.54
CA PHE A 229 11.11 2.16 2.93
C PHE A 229 12.01 1.61 1.82
N GLU A 230 11.81 2.05 0.57
CA GLU A 230 12.42 1.43 -0.61
C GLU A 230 13.39 2.36 -1.34
N LYS A 231 13.13 3.68 -1.33
CA LYS A 231 13.93 4.67 -2.05
C LYS A 231 15.14 5.14 -1.26
N PRO A 232 16.17 5.68 -1.94
CA PRO A 232 17.31 6.30 -1.29
C PRO A 232 16.91 7.49 -0.40
N PHE A 233 17.71 7.75 0.62
CA PHE A 233 17.58 8.90 1.51
C PHE A 233 18.96 9.53 1.75
N GLN A 234 18.97 10.78 2.21
CA GLN A 234 20.14 11.49 2.70
C GLN A 234 20.04 11.66 4.22
N ILE A 235 21.17 11.57 4.92
CA ILE A 235 21.23 11.78 6.37
C ILE A 235 21.63 13.23 6.62
N LEU A 236 20.68 14.03 7.11
CA LEU A 236 20.94 15.45 7.41
C LEU A 236 21.64 15.65 8.75
N GLN A 237 21.24 14.86 9.74
CA GLN A 237 21.77 14.97 11.10
C GLN A 237 21.63 13.63 11.82
N ALA A 238 22.63 13.25 12.60
CA ALA A 238 22.53 12.17 13.57
C ALA A 238 23.29 12.51 14.84
N GLY A 239 22.71 12.18 15.99
CA GLY A 239 23.34 12.45 17.27
C GLY A 239 22.57 11.82 18.43
N VAL A 240 23.21 11.82 19.59
CA VAL A 240 22.57 11.38 20.84
C VAL A 240 22.10 12.59 21.63
N ASP A 241 20.84 12.56 22.04
CA ASP A 241 20.24 13.54 22.95
C ASP A 241 19.31 12.82 23.93
N ASP A 242 19.35 13.17 25.21
CA ASP A 242 18.53 12.57 26.28
C ASP A 242 18.34 11.04 26.18
N LYS A 243 19.44 10.29 26.12
CA LYS A 243 19.47 8.81 25.98
C LYS A 243 18.70 8.27 24.76
N LYS A 244 18.63 9.07 23.69
CA LYS A 244 18.03 8.68 22.42
C LYS A 244 18.98 8.99 21.27
N LEU A 245 19.05 8.07 20.32
CA LEU A 245 19.67 8.32 19.03
C LEU A 245 18.63 8.98 18.13
N ILE A 246 18.91 10.22 17.73
CA ILE A 246 18.05 11.03 16.87
C ILE A 246 18.71 11.13 15.50
N ILE A 247 17.97 10.74 14.47
CA ILE A 247 18.43 10.76 13.08
C ILE A 247 17.40 11.51 12.23
N ARG A 248 17.85 12.50 11.48
CA ARG A 248 17.05 13.26 10.51
C ARG A 248 17.42 12.83 9.10
N LEU A 249 16.43 12.40 8.35
CA LEU A 249 16.55 11.99 6.95
C LEU A 249 15.83 12.99 6.05
N GLU A 250 16.32 13.11 4.83
CA GLU A 250 15.67 13.78 3.71
C GLU A 250 15.59 12.84 2.50
N TYR A 251 14.53 12.94 1.72
CA TYR A 251 14.28 12.16 0.51
C TYR A 251 13.75 13.07 -0.62
N ASP A 252 13.69 12.56 -1.85
CA ASP A 252 13.42 13.34 -3.06
C ASP A 252 11.93 13.40 -3.46
N PHE A 253 11.04 13.01 -2.55
CA PHE A 253 9.58 13.02 -2.72
C PHE A 253 8.89 13.63 -1.50
N ASN A 254 7.58 13.90 -1.59
CA ASN A 254 6.81 14.50 -0.50
C ASN A 254 5.70 13.56 -0.01
N LEU A 255 5.67 13.29 1.29
CA LEU A 255 4.55 12.62 1.94
C LEU A 255 3.37 13.59 2.12
N PRO A 256 2.17 13.24 1.64
CA PRO A 256 1.03 14.16 1.66
C PRO A 256 0.49 14.43 3.08
N ILE A 257 0.55 13.43 3.95
CA ILE A 257 0.06 13.49 5.33
C ILE A 257 1.13 12.97 6.28
N ARG A 258 1.32 13.66 7.40
CA ARG A 258 2.26 13.24 8.45
C ARG A 258 1.86 11.87 8.99
N VAL A 259 2.83 10.96 9.02
CA VAL A 259 2.69 9.66 9.69
C VAL A 259 3.62 9.59 10.89
N SER A 260 3.17 8.88 11.92
CA SER A 260 3.94 8.69 13.15
C SER A 260 3.73 7.29 13.67
N PHE A 261 4.76 6.47 13.61
CA PHE A 261 4.69 5.03 13.88
C PHE A 261 5.98 4.55 14.53
N GLY A 262 5.93 3.39 15.17
CA GLY A 262 7.07 2.85 15.91
C GLY A 262 6.78 1.47 16.45
N HIS A 263 7.83 0.76 16.84
CA HIS A 263 7.77 -0.55 17.46
C HIS A 263 9.01 -0.75 18.34
N ASP A 264 8.83 -1.37 19.51
CA ASP A 264 9.86 -1.52 20.55
C ASP A 264 10.53 -0.18 20.92
N PHE A 265 11.81 -0.03 20.58
CA PHE A 265 12.66 1.12 20.90
C PHE A 265 12.68 2.17 19.80
N ILE A 266 11.96 1.97 18.69
CA ILE A 266 12.05 2.82 17.51
C ILE A 266 10.76 3.61 17.33
N TYR A 267 10.90 4.89 17.02
CA TYR A 267 9.82 5.78 16.63
C TYR A 267 10.21 6.61 15.41
N ILE A 268 9.31 6.73 14.43
CA ILE A 268 9.48 7.52 13.21
C ILE A 268 8.35 8.52 13.09
N ASN A 269 8.71 9.78 12.82
CA ASN A 269 7.80 10.84 12.39
C ASN A 269 8.22 11.27 10.97
N ALA A 270 7.37 11.06 9.97
CA ALA A 270 7.68 11.41 8.59
C ALA A 270 6.62 12.35 8.01
N TYR A 271 7.06 13.40 7.34
CA TYR A 271 6.20 14.42 6.74
C TYR A 271 6.96 15.19 5.65
N GLU A 272 6.25 15.57 4.58
CA GLU A 272 6.84 16.22 3.41
C GLU A 272 8.05 15.42 2.92
N ASN A 273 9.21 16.04 2.76
CA ASN A 273 10.42 15.41 2.24
C ASN A 273 11.37 14.91 3.34
N SER A 274 10.92 14.82 4.60
CA SER A 274 11.80 14.50 5.73
C SER A 274 11.23 13.46 6.68
N ALA A 275 12.12 12.77 7.39
CA ALA A 275 11.76 11.87 8.48
C ALA A 275 12.69 12.03 9.69
N LEU A 276 12.10 12.02 10.87
CA LEU A 276 12.81 11.98 12.14
C LEU A 276 12.67 10.57 12.72
N ILE A 277 13.79 9.88 12.88
CA ILE A 277 13.89 8.59 13.56
C ILE A 277 14.44 8.85 14.96
N THR A 278 13.75 8.33 15.96
CA THR A 278 14.16 8.35 17.37
C THR A 278 14.27 6.93 17.86
N ILE A 279 15.41 6.59 18.47
CA ILE A 279 15.68 5.26 18.97
C ILE A 279 16.11 5.35 20.42
N ASP A 280 15.42 4.64 21.31
CA ASP A 280 15.85 4.51 22.71
C ASP A 280 17.13 3.68 22.77
N ILE A 281 18.17 4.24 23.39
CA ILE A 281 19.50 3.61 23.48
C ILE A 281 19.72 3.01 24.86
N TYR A 282 20.61 2.03 24.92
CA TYR A 282 21.09 1.49 26.18
C TYR A 282 22.37 2.22 26.61
N ASP A 283 22.33 2.77 27.82
CA ASP A 283 23.44 3.46 28.48
C ASP A 283 23.87 2.61 29.67
N GLY A 284 25.06 2.02 29.58
CA GLY A 284 25.58 1.10 30.60
C GLY A 284 26.58 0.10 30.02
N GLU A 285 26.61 -1.10 30.61
CA GLU A 285 27.62 -2.12 30.28
C GLU A 285 26.99 -3.33 29.56
N LEU A 286 27.56 -3.71 28.42
CA LEU A 286 27.18 -4.90 27.66
C LEU A 286 28.36 -5.84 27.43
N LYS A 287 28.06 -7.08 27.02
CA LYS A 287 29.04 -8.14 26.80
C LYS A 287 29.30 -8.34 25.30
N PHE A 288 30.58 -8.35 24.91
CA PHE A 288 31.04 -8.81 23.61
C PHE A 288 31.42 -10.29 23.71
N PHE A 289 30.64 -11.17 23.09
CA PHE A 289 30.87 -12.62 23.12
C PHE A 289 31.78 -13.05 21.97
N TYR A 290 32.82 -13.82 22.26
CA TYR A 290 33.73 -14.37 21.25
C TYR A 290 33.17 -15.67 20.65
N ASP A 291 33.09 -15.74 19.32
CA ASP A 291 32.62 -16.95 18.62
C ASP A 291 33.52 -18.17 18.88
N ASN A 292 34.84 -17.95 18.89
CA ASN A 292 35.85 -18.98 19.14
C ASN A 292 36.10 -19.23 20.63
N TYR A 293 35.05 -19.44 21.42
CA TYR A 293 35.15 -19.60 22.88
C TYR A 293 36.16 -20.66 23.34
N ARG A 294 36.43 -21.67 22.51
CA ARG A 294 37.40 -22.74 22.80
C ARG A 294 38.83 -22.23 22.98
N ASP A 295 39.15 -21.04 22.45
CA ASP A 295 40.46 -20.42 22.54
C ASP A 295 40.60 -19.43 23.70
N TYR A 296 39.61 -19.41 24.59
CA TYR A 296 39.57 -18.54 25.75
C TYR A 296 39.49 -19.32 27.06
N TYR A 297 40.08 -18.73 28.11
CA TYR A 297 39.81 -19.05 29.50
C TYR A 297 38.93 -17.93 30.09
N TYR A 298 38.05 -18.28 31.02
CA TYR A 298 37.26 -17.33 31.80
C TYR A 298 37.89 -17.15 33.17
N LEU A 299 37.97 -15.91 33.64
CA LEU A 299 38.47 -15.53 34.96
C LEU A 299 37.28 -15.19 35.86
N PRO A 300 36.89 -16.03 36.82
CA PRO A 300 35.70 -15.81 37.65
C PRO A 300 35.76 -14.53 38.49
N ASP A 301 36.93 -14.21 39.04
CA ASP A 301 37.11 -13.06 39.93
C ASP A 301 37.11 -11.73 39.17
N GLU A 302 37.51 -11.75 37.90
CA GLU A 302 37.56 -10.56 37.03
C GLU A 302 36.40 -10.48 36.05
N ASP A 303 35.52 -11.48 36.03
CA ASP A 303 34.33 -11.59 35.17
C ASP A 303 34.59 -11.27 33.68
N ARG A 304 35.67 -11.84 33.14
CA ARG A 304 36.09 -11.66 31.74
C ARG A 304 36.75 -12.90 31.16
N ALA A 305 36.70 -13.00 29.84
CA ALA A 305 37.42 -14.00 29.08
C ALA A 305 38.76 -13.46 28.56
N ILE A 306 39.78 -14.31 28.60
CA ILE A 306 41.13 -14.02 28.11
C ILE A 306 41.58 -15.11 27.13
N HIS A 307 42.21 -14.71 26.02
CA HIS A 307 42.70 -15.65 25.03
C HIS A 307 43.83 -16.52 25.62
N LYS A 308 43.94 -17.78 25.19
CA LYS A 308 44.96 -18.75 25.66
C LYS A 308 46.39 -18.19 25.64
N SER A 309 46.73 -17.37 24.66
CA SER A 309 48.07 -16.75 24.54
C SER A 309 48.38 -15.76 25.67
N LEU A 310 47.37 -15.09 26.22
CA LEU A 310 47.52 -14.18 27.35
C LEU A 310 47.34 -14.91 28.69
N ALA A 311 46.60 -16.01 28.68
CA ALA A 311 46.36 -16.81 29.87
C ALA A 311 47.63 -17.44 30.45
N ILE A 312 48.74 -17.53 29.69
CA ILE A 312 50.02 -18.03 30.20
C ILE A 312 50.55 -17.24 31.42
N TYR A 313 50.12 -15.99 31.57
CA TYR A 313 50.50 -15.10 32.68
C TYR A 313 49.53 -15.17 33.87
N VAL A 314 48.49 -16.03 33.80
CA VAL A 314 47.48 -16.18 34.85
C VAL A 314 47.57 -17.58 35.44
N ASP A 315 47.56 -17.66 36.77
CA ASP A 315 47.63 -18.92 37.51
C ASP A 315 46.43 -19.83 37.15
N LYS A 316 46.69 -21.14 37.07
CA LYS A 316 45.72 -22.16 36.68
C LYS A 316 44.53 -22.23 37.62
N ASP A 317 44.71 -21.93 38.89
CA ASP A 317 43.64 -21.99 39.89
C ASP A 317 42.63 -20.83 39.75
N TYR A 318 43.02 -19.75 39.06
CA TYR A 318 42.21 -18.55 38.87
C TYR A 318 41.55 -18.47 37.49
N ARG A 319 41.69 -19.52 36.66
CA ARG A 319 41.13 -19.57 35.31
C ARG A 319 40.41 -20.88 35.03
N VAL A 320 39.23 -20.78 34.43
CA VAL A 320 38.45 -21.94 34.00
C VAL A 320 38.29 -21.94 32.48
N LYS A 321 38.10 -23.09 31.85
CA LYS A 321 37.85 -23.14 30.39
C LYS A 321 36.58 -22.35 30.07
N ALA A 322 36.64 -21.45 29.09
CA ALA A 322 35.47 -20.66 28.73
C ALA A 322 34.38 -21.54 28.10
N LYS A 323 33.13 -21.20 28.39
CA LYS A 323 31.92 -21.70 27.72
C LYS A 323 31.36 -20.60 26.82
N PRO A 324 30.46 -20.90 25.86
CA PRO A 324 29.80 -19.86 25.07
C PRO A 324 29.21 -18.72 25.93
N SER A 325 28.57 -19.07 27.06
CA SER A 325 27.98 -18.10 27.99
C SER A 325 28.98 -17.31 28.84
N SER A 326 30.25 -17.72 28.90
CA SER A 326 31.30 -17.13 29.74
C SER A 326 32.51 -16.65 28.93
N SER A 327 32.39 -16.62 27.61
CA SER A 327 33.46 -16.22 26.70
C SER A 327 33.20 -14.81 26.19
N TYR A 328 33.28 -13.84 27.10
CA TYR A 328 33.01 -12.44 26.77
C TYR A 328 33.95 -11.46 27.46
N THR A 329 33.99 -10.25 26.93
CA THR A 329 34.47 -9.06 27.64
C THR A 329 33.34 -8.06 27.80
N ARG A 330 33.36 -7.31 28.90
CA ARG A 330 32.41 -6.23 29.14
C ARG A 330 32.87 -4.93 28.50
N LYS A 331 31.92 -4.09 28.09
CA LYS A 331 32.13 -2.80 27.46
C LYS A 331 31.06 -1.83 27.95
N GLU A 332 31.49 -0.76 28.59
CA GLU A 332 30.65 0.37 28.97
C GLU A 332 30.54 1.37 27.81
N GLY A 333 29.35 1.92 27.60
CA GLY A 333 29.10 2.90 26.55
C GLY A 333 27.62 3.12 26.25
N LEU A 334 27.37 3.79 25.12
CA LEU A 334 26.04 4.02 24.57
C LEU A 334 25.80 3.04 23.43
N PHE A 335 24.63 2.43 23.39
CA PHE A 335 24.36 1.33 22.48
C PHE A 335 22.99 1.42 21.82
N ALA A 336 22.95 1.27 20.49
CA ALA A 336 21.71 1.21 19.72
C ALA A 336 21.30 -0.25 19.45
N PRO A 337 20.00 -0.60 19.53
CA PRO A 337 19.53 -1.96 19.33
C PRO A 337 19.57 -2.41 17.86
N GLN A 338 19.96 -3.66 17.64
CA GLN A 338 20.02 -4.34 16.35
C GLN A 338 19.20 -5.64 16.40
N TYR A 339 18.06 -5.67 15.69
CA TYR A 339 17.19 -6.85 15.54
C TYR A 339 17.80 -7.98 14.68
N HIS A 340 18.86 -7.68 13.94
CA HIS A 340 19.71 -8.61 13.22
C HIS A 340 21.16 -8.09 13.33
N PRO A 341 22.17 -8.96 13.47
CA PRO A 341 23.56 -8.54 13.65
C PRO A 341 24.18 -8.05 12.33
N ILE A 342 23.77 -6.87 11.87
CA ILE A 342 24.21 -6.29 10.60
C ILE A 342 25.56 -5.56 10.71
N ILE A 343 25.87 -4.98 11.88
CA ILE A 343 27.10 -4.26 12.15
C ILE A 343 27.86 -4.99 13.26
N SER A 344 29.16 -5.20 13.02
CA SER A 344 30.09 -5.84 13.96
C SER A 344 31.23 -4.87 14.31
N PRO A 345 31.74 -4.86 15.56
CA PRO A 345 31.35 -5.72 16.66
C PRO A 345 29.96 -5.37 17.22
N TYR A 346 29.23 -6.40 17.68
CA TYR A 346 27.95 -6.23 18.37
C TYR A 346 28.01 -6.82 19.77
N PHE A 347 27.15 -6.29 20.64
CA PHE A 347 27.11 -6.59 22.07
C PHE A 347 25.76 -7.18 22.45
N LYS A 348 25.70 -7.91 23.57
CA LYS A 348 24.47 -8.49 24.13
C LYS A 348 24.44 -8.34 25.64
N LYS A 349 23.26 -8.44 26.26
CA LYS A 349 23.17 -8.57 27.73
C LYS A 349 23.51 -9.99 28.14
N GLU A 350 22.91 -10.97 27.46
CA GLU A 350 23.20 -12.40 27.62
C GLU A 350 23.46 -13.09 26.27
N CYS A 351 24.23 -14.19 26.30
CA CYS A 351 24.69 -14.89 25.09
C CYS A 351 23.55 -15.30 24.15
N ASN A 352 22.41 -15.68 24.72
CA ASN A 352 21.24 -16.20 24.00
C ASN A 352 20.24 -15.10 23.58
N ASP A 353 20.52 -13.84 23.89
CA ASP A 353 19.66 -12.74 23.48
C ASP A 353 19.61 -12.64 21.96
N LYS A 354 18.39 -12.44 21.45
CA LYS A 354 18.11 -12.24 20.02
C LYS A 354 18.43 -10.82 19.58
N ILE A 355 18.13 -9.84 20.43
CA ILE A 355 18.47 -8.45 20.18
C ILE A 355 19.93 -8.27 20.51
N THR A 356 20.65 -7.75 19.53
CA THR A 356 22.06 -7.34 19.66
C THR A 356 22.12 -5.83 19.77
N PHE A 357 23.30 -5.29 20.08
CA PHE A 357 23.52 -3.88 20.27
C PHE A 357 24.77 -3.43 19.54
N VAL A 358 24.78 -2.23 18.97
CA VAL A 358 25.96 -1.61 18.35
C VAL A 358 26.37 -0.39 19.16
N GLU A 359 27.66 -0.21 19.39
CA GLU A 359 28.19 0.95 20.11
C GLU A 359 27.97 2.23 19.30
N ILE A 360 27.43 3.25 19.94
CA ILE A 360 27.22 4.57 19.34
C ILE A 360 28.47 5.41 19.61
N HIS A 361 29.25 5.66 18.56
CA HIS A 361 30.46 6.46 18.61
C HIS A 361 30.64 7.23 17.31
N THR A 362 31.25 8.43 17.36
CA THR A 362 31.49 9.28 16.18
C THR A 362 32.32 8.57 15.12
N ASP A 363 33.32 7.81 15.56
CA ASP A 363 34.24 7.07 14.69
C ASP A 363 33.72 5.67 14.31
N PHE A 364 32.46 5.36 14.61
CA PHE A 364 31.89 4.04 14.32
C PHE A 364 30.46 4.11 13.78
N LEU A 365 29.43 3.92 14.61
CA LEU A 365 28.04 3.90 14.13
C LEU A 365 27.63 5.20 13.42
N LEU A 366 28.16 6.35 13.85
CA LEU A 366 27.83 7.64 13.26
C LEU A 366 28.61 7.94 11.97
N GLN A 367 29.46 7.02 11.50
CA GLN A 367 30.03 7.11 10.15
C GLN A 367 28.94 6.83 9.12
N GLU A 368 28.96 7.58 8.01
CA GLU A 368 27.91 7.61 6.99
C GLU A 368 27.48 6.21 6.52
N GLN A 369 28.44 5.33 6.18
CA GLN A 369 28.14 3.98 5.70
C GLN A 369 27.44 3.12 6.77
N ASN A 370 28.01 3.04 7.97
CA ASN A 370 27.44 2.25 9.07
C ASN A 370 26.06 2.78 9.47
N LEU A 371 25.90 4.10 9.53
CA LEU A 371 24.64 4.72 9.87
C LEU A 371 23.57 4.44 8.81
N THR A 372 23.94 4.51 7.53
CA THR A 372 23.05 4.18 6.41
C THR A 372 22.58 2.73 6.49
N ASP A 373 23.49 1.78 6.72
CA ASP A 373 23.15 0.35 6.84
C ASP A 373 22.29 0.08 8.07
N TYR A 374 22.56 0.78 9.18
CA TYR A 374 21.73 0.75 10.37
C TYR A 374 20.31 1.27 10.11
N ILE A 375 20.15 2.44 9.47
CA ILE A 375 18.83 3.00 9.13
C ILE A 375 18.04 2.03 8.23
N ARG A 376 18.67 1.45 7.19
CA ARG A 376 17.99 0.48 6.31
C ARG A 376 17.49 -0.75 7.07
N HIS A 377 18.28 -1.23 8.03
CA HIS A 377 17.86 -2.32 8.91
C HIS A 377 16.66 -1.94 9.78
N ILE A 378 16.66 -0.73 10.34
CA ILE A 378 15.53 -0.21 11.14
C ILE A 378 14.26 -0.08 10.28
N LEU A 379 14.37 0.49 9.08
CA LEU A 379 13.23 0.60 8.15
C LEU A 379 12.72 -0.78 7.71
N SER A 380 13.63 -1.72 7.39
CA SER A 380 13.22 -3.09 7.04
C SER A 380 12.60 -3.84 8.23
N TYR A 381 13.01 -3.56 9.46
CA TYR A 381 12.39 -4.16 10.64
C TYR A 381 10.96 -3.64 10.79
N LEU A 382 10.75 -2.33 10.69
CA LEU A 382 9.42 -1.72 10.84
C LEU A 382 8.44 -2.13 9.75
N SER A 383 8.89 -2.35 8.50
CA SER A 383 8.01 -2.82 7.41
C SER A 383 7.56 -4.28 7.57
N LYS A 384 8.31 -5.09 8.32
CA LYS A 384 8.02 -6.52 8.57
C LYS A 384 7.45 -6.79 9.96
N ALA A 385 7.64 -5.86 10.91
CA ALA A 385 7.21 -6.01 12.28
C ALA A 385 5.69 -6.21 12.31
N ARG A 386 5.26 -7.29 12.96
CA ARG A 386 3.85 -7.49 13.29
C ARG A 386 3.51 -6.58 14.47
N VAL A 387 3.40 -5.26 14.22
CA VAL A 387 3.01 -4.26 15.22
C VAL A 387 1.61 -4.50 15.75
#